data_AF-A0A2W5Q309-F1
#
_entry.id   AF-A0A2W5Q309-F1
#
_cell.length_a   1.000
_cell.length_b   1.000
_cell.length_c   1.000
_cell.angle_alpha   90.00
_cell.angle_beta   90.00
_cell.angle_gamma   90.00
#
_symmetry.space_group_name_H-M   'P 1'
#
loop_
_entity.id
_entity.type
_entity.pdbx_description
1 polymer ?
#
loop_
_entity_poly.entity_id
_entity_poly.type
_entity_poly.pdbx_seq_one_letter_code
_entity_poly.pdbx_strand_id
1 'polypeptide(L)'
;MILYEYPFNERIRTYLRLEHLFRRLGELVAADSALSHHYAVVTIFEIMDVAARADLKADVLRDLDKHKAVFNGYRGNPAIQESVLDQVIGQLE
;
A
#
# COMPACT_ATOMS: atom_id res chain seq x y z
N MET A 1 -0.59 19.12 14.11
CA MET A 1 0.33 19.24 12.95
C MET A 1 -0.36 18.59 11.76
N ILE A 2 -0.36 19.23 10.59
CA ILE A 2 -0.98 18.69 9.36
C ILE A 2 0.15 18.08 8.51
N LEU A 3 -0.02 16.85 8.03
CA LEU A 3 0.93 16.15 7.17
C LEU A 3 0.49 16.25 5.70
N TYR A 4 1.44 16.54 4.81
CA TYR A 4 1.22 16.56 3.36
C TYR A 4 2.22 15.62 2.69
N GLU A 5 1.72 14.79 1.78
CA GLU A 5 2.53 13.88 0.97
C GLU A 5 2.43 14.29 -0.51
N TYR A 6 3.56 14.26 -1.21
CA TYR A 6 3.63 14.57 -2.64
C TYR A 6 4.38 13.46 -3.39
N PRO A 7 3.74 12.78 -4.36
CA PRO A 7 4.39 11.70 -5.11
C PRO A 7 5.42 12.27 -6.11
N PHE A 8 6.67 11.82 -6.01
CA PHE A 8 7.73 12.21 -6.94
C PHE A 8 7.79 11.38 -8.24
N ASN A 9 6.94 10.36 -8.39
CA ASN A 9 6.82 9.58 -9.61
C ASN A 9 5.41 8.97 -9.73
N GLU A 10 5.08 8.50 -10.94
CA GLU A 10 3.74 7.98 -11.24
C GLU A 10 3.39 6.71 -10.47
N ARG A 11 4.40 5.90 -10.15
CA ARG A 11 4.21 4.69 -9.36
C ARG A 11 3.79 5.01 -7.92
N ILE A 12 4.48 5.93 -7.24
CA ILE A 12 4.08 6.38 -5.90
C ILE A 12 2.73 7.12 -5.94
N ARG A 13 2.45 7.89 -7.00
CA ARG A 13 1.12 8.50 -7.20
C ARG A 13 0.03 7.42 -7.24
N THR A 14 0.27 6.34 -7.98
CA THR A 14 -0.65 5.20 -8.09
C THR A 14 -0.85 4.51 -6.74
N TYR A 15 0.22 4.27 -5.98
CA TYR A 15 0.12 3.65 -4.65
C TYR A 15 -0.67 4.52 -3.67
N LEU A 16 -0.37 5.82 -3.56
CA LEU A 16 -1.10 6.74 -2.68
C LEU A 16 -2.58 6.85 -3.07
N ARG A 17 -2.88 6.83 -4.38
CA ARG A 17 -4.27 6.83 -4.85
C ARG A 17 -5.00 5.55 -4.45
N LEU A 18 -4.38 4.38 -4.64
CA LEU A 18 -4.97 3.10 -4.23
C LEU A 18 -5.14 3.00 -2.73
N GLU A 19 -4.14 3.40 -1.94
CA GLU A 19 -4.23 3.44 -0.48
C GLU A 19 -5.43 4.26 -0.01
N HIS A 20 -5.59 5.47 -0.58
CA HIS A 20 -6.74 6.33 -0.30
C HIS A 20 -8.08 5.66 -0.65
N LEU A 21 -8.16 5.04 -1.84
CA LEU A 21 -9.39 4.35 -2.27
C LEU A 21 -9.73 3.14 -1.41
N PHE A 22 -8.73 2.33 -1.01
CA PHE A 22 -8.94 1.19 -0.11
C PHE A 22 -9.39 1.63 1.28
N ARG A 23 -8.79 2.70 1.83
CA ARG A 23 -9.22 3.28 3.11
C ARG A 23 -10.67 3.75 3.03
N ARG A 24 -11.01 4.51 1.98
CA ARG A 24 -12.39 4.98 1.75
C ARG A 24 -13.36 3.81 1.60
N LEU A 25 -12.99 2.75 0.88
CA LEU A 25 -13.82 1.57 0.74
C LEU A 25 -14.09 0.90 2.08
N GLY A 26 -13.06 0.73 2.92
CA GLY A 26 -13.20 0.13 4.25
C GLY A 26 -14.18 0.91 5.14
N GLU A 27 -14.12 2.24 5.10
CA GLU A 27 -15.06 3.11 5.82
C GLU A 27 -16.50 2.98 5.29
N LEU A 28 -16.68 2.98 3.97
CA LEU A 28 -18.01 2.95 3.34
C LEU A 28 -18.72 1.60 3.48
N VAL A 29 -17.97 0.49 3.44
CA VAL A 29 -18.51 -0.87 3.62
C VAL A 29 -18.94 -1.12 5.07
N ALA A 30 -18.27 -0.50 6.04
CA ALA A 30 -18.63 -0.66 7.45
C ALA A 30 -19.86 0.18 7.87
N ALA A 31 -20.31 1.12 7.04
CA ALA A 31 -21.39 2.03 7.36
C ALA A 31 -22.77 1.46 6.97
N ASP A 32 -23.77 1.62 7.84
CA ASP A 32 -25.10 0.99 7.69
C ASP A 32 -26.10 1.86 6.90
N SER A 33 -25.65 2.54 5.84
CA SER A 33 -26.51 3.39 5.02
C SER A 33 -26.49 2.95 3.56
N ALA A 34 -27.66 2.92 2.93
CA ALA A 34 -27.78 2.59 1.49
C ALA A 34 -26.95 3.53 0.62
N LEU A 35 -26.82 4.80 1.02
CA LEU A 35 -25.98 5.78 0.33
C LEU A 35 -24.50 5.44 0.44
N SER A 36 -24.03 5.03 1.63
CA SER A 36 -22.65 4.59 1.85
C SER A 36 -22.33 3.37 0.97
N HIS A 37 -23.22 2.40 0.91
CA HIS A 37 -23.05 1.22 0.06
C HIS A 37 -23.01 1.56 -1.44
N HIS A 38 -23.81 2.53 -1.90
CA HIS A 38 -23.71 3.03 -3.27
C HIS A 38 -22.31 3.56 -3.57
N TYR A 39 -21.77 4.41 -2.69
CA TYR A 39 -20.41 4.94 -2.85
C TYR A 39 -19.32 3.88 -2.68
N ALA A 40 -19.55 2.81 -1.90
CA ALA A 40 -18.64 1.68 -1.80
C ALA A 40 -18.49 0.99 -3.17
N VAL A 41 -19.61 0.73 -3.87
CA VAL A 41 -19.60 0.15 -5.21
C VAL A 41 -18.88 1.06 -6.21
N VAL A 42 -19.15 2.37 -6.19
CA VAL A 42 -18.42 3.35 -7.01
C VAL A 42 -16.92 3.30 -6.73
N THR A 43 -16.52 3.20 -5.45
CA THR A 43 -15.12 3.10 -5.06
C THR A 43 -14.44 1.84 -5.61
N ILE A 44 -15.15 0.72 -5.67
CA ILE A 44 -14.63 -0.51 -6.29
C ILE A 44 -14.31 -0.27 -7.77
N PHE A 45 -15.19 0.39 -8.52
CA PHE A 45 -14.92 0.71 -9.93
C PHE A 45 -13.71 1.65 -10.09
N GLU A 46 -13.58 2.65 -9.22
CA GLU A 46 -12.40 3.54 -9.24
C GLU A 46 -11.09 2.79 -8.94
N ILE A 47 -11.10 1.81 -8.03
CA ILE A 47 -9.94 0.94 -7.77
C ILE A 47 -9.60 0.13 -9.01
N MET A 48 -10.60 -0.48 -9.65
CA MET A 48 -10.42 -1.26 -10.89
C MET A 48 -9.82 -0.40 -12.00
N ASP A 49 -10.31 0.83 -12.19
CA ASP A 49 -9.81 1.76 -13.21
C ASP A 49 -8.34 2.14 -13.01
N VAL A 50 -7.90 2.27 -11.75
CA VAL A 50 -6.49 2.55 -11.44
C VAL A 50 -5.65 1.30 -11.65
N ALA A 51 -6.12 0.14 -11.16
CA ALA A 51 -5.40 -1.13 -11.26
C ALA A 51 -5.25 -1.62 -12.70
N ALA A 52 -6.19 -1.29 -13.60
CA ALA A 52 -6.16 -1.73 -15.00
C ALA A 52 -5.14 -0.97 -15.87
N ARG A 53 -4.67 0.21 -15.44
CA ARG A 53 -3.79 1.09 -16.25
C ARG A 53 -2.30 0.82 -16.08
N ALA A 54 -1.93 0.08 -15.04
CA ALA A 54 -0.54 -0.18 -14.70
C ALA A 54 -0.34 -1.67 -14.41
N ASP A 55 0.87 -2.18 -14.64
CA ASP A 55 1.25 -3.52 -14.18
C ASP A 55 1.55 -3.49 -12.67
N LEU A 56 0.51 -3.18 -11.88
CA LEU A 56 0.59 -2.92 -10.45
C LEU A 56 1.18 -4.12 -9.71
N LYS A 57 0.79 -5.34 -10.11
CA LYS A 57 1.27 -6.57 -9.48
C LYS A 57 2.78 -6.70 -9.62
N ALA A 58 3.30 -6.58 -10.84
CA ALA A 58 4.74 -6.70 -11.06
C ALA A 58 5.52 -5.58 -10.38
N ASP A 59 4.99 -4.36 -10.39
CA ASP A 59 5.63 -3.20 -9.76
C ASP A 59 5.69 -3.32 -8.23
N VAL A 60 4.59 -3.77 -7.59
CA VAL A 60 4.56 -4.01 -6.14
C VAL A 60 5.52 -5.13 -5.77
N LEU A 61 5.50 -6.26 -6.47
CA LEU A 61 6.42 -7.38 -6.20
C LEU A 61 7.89 -6.93 -6.31
N ARG A 62 8.22 -6.18 -7.36
CA ARG A 62 9.58 -5.66 -7.57
C ARG A 62 10.00 -4.70 -6.45
N ASP A 63 9.09 -3.90 -5.92
CA ASP A 63 9.38 -3.01 -4.80
C ASP A 63 9.54 -3.78 -3.48
N LEU A 64 8.72 -4.81 -3.23
CA LEU A 64 8.87 -5.70 -2.07
C LEU A 64 10.22 -6.41 -2.10
N ASP A 65 10.65 -6.93 -3.25
CA ASP A 65 11.98 -7.55 -3.40
C ASP A 65 13.13 -6.57 -3.10
N LYS A 66 13.01 -5.32 -3.58
CA LYS A 66 13.99 -4.27 -3.27
C LYS A 66 14.03 -3.96 -1.78
N HIS A 67 12.88 -3.84 -1.12
CA HIS A 67 12.82 -3.61 0.32
C HIS A 67 13.41 -4.79 1.11
N LYS A 68 13.12 -6.03 0.70
CA LYS A 68 13.72 -7.23 1.28
C LYS A 68 15.25 -7.23 1.14
N ALA A 69 15.78 -6.86 -0.02
CA ALA A 69 17.23 -6.76 -0.22
C ALA A 69 17.87 -5.70 0.69
N VAL A 70 17.24 -4.52 0.83
CA VAL A 70 17.69 -3.46 1.74
C VAL A 70 17.69 -3.94 3.19
N PHE A 71 16.61 -4.58 3.64
CA PHE A 71 16.49 -5.08 5.01
C PHE A 71 17.46 -6.23 5.32
N ASN A 72 17.73 -7.11 4.36
CA ASN A 72 18.77 -8.13 4.55
C ASN A 72 20.16 -7.51 4.78
N GLY A 73 20.45 -6.36 4.17
CA GLY A 73 21.70 -5.61 4.41
C GLY A 73 21.85 -5.06 5.83
N TYR A 74 20.79 -5.07 6.64
CA TYR A 74 20.81 -4.64 8.04
C TYR A 74 21.16 -5.74 9.03
N ARG A 75 21.21 -7.01 8.61
CA ARG A 75 21.58 -8.13 9.48
C ARG A 75 23.00 -7.98 10.03
N GLY A 76 23.19 -8.37 11.29
CA GLY A 76 24.48 -8.26 11.98
C GLY A 76 24.87 -6.84 12.41
N ASN A 77 24.02 -5.83 12.20
CA ASN A 77 24.25 -4.49 12.73
C ASN A 77 23.90 -4.45 14.24
N PRO A 78 24.85 -4.14 15.14
CA PRO A 78 24.61 -4.14 16.58
C PRO A 78 23.63 -3.08 17.07
N ALA A 79 23.30 -2.08 16.23
CA ALA A 79 22.29 -1.06 16.55
C ALA A 79 20.85 -1.48 16.19
N ILE A 80 20.65 -2.67 15.62
CA ILE A 80 19.36 -3.11 15.08
C ILE A 80 18.81 -4.27 15.92
N GLN A 81 17.52 -4.22 16.21
CA GLN A 81 16.81 -5.33 16.84
C GLN A 81 16.55 -6.43 15.81
N GLU A 82 17.38 -7.47 15.82
CA GLU A 82 17.35 -8.55 14.84
C GLU A 82 16.02 -9.32 14.82
N SER A 83 15.39 -9.51 15.98
CA SER A 83 14.07 -10.15 16.07
C SER A 83 12.97 -9.39 15.33
N VAL A 84 12.97 -8.05 15.36
CA VAL A 84 12.01 -7.22 14.63
C VAL A 84 12.33 -7.24 13.14
N LEU A 85 13.61 -7.21 12.78
CA LEU A 85 14.04 -7.31 11.38
C LEU A 85 13.57 -8.62 10.74
N ASP A 86 13.75 -9.75 11.43
CA ASP A 86 13.33 -11.06 10.96
C ASP A 86 11.80 -11.15 10.84
N GLN A 87 11.05 -10.56 11.77
CA GLN A 87 9.59 -10.49 11.68
C GLN A 87 9.13 -9.71 10.44
N VAL A 88 9.73 -8.54 10.19
CA VAL A 88 9.38 -7.70 9.03
C VAL A 88 9.75 -8.39 7.73
N ILE A 89 10.94 -8.99 7.64
CA ILE A 89 11.35 -9.75 6.45
C ILE A 89 10.40 -10.92 6.21
N GLY A 90 9.94 -11.61 7.25
CA GLY A 90 8.96 -12.69 7.17
C GLY A 90 7.58 -12.26 6.66
N GLN A 91 7.19 -10.99 6.83
CA GLN A 91 5.94 -10.44 6.27
C GLN A 91 6.06 -10.09 4.78
N LEU A 92 7.29 -10.03 4.24
CA LEU A 92 7.57 -9.72 2.83
C LEU A 92 7.79 -10.98 1.98
N GLU A 93 7.68 -12.17 2.57
CA GLU A 93 7.66 -13.46 1.85
C GLU A 93 6.24 -13.82 1.38
#